data_AF-A0A526Z1C8-F1
#
_entry.id   AF-A0A526Z1C8-F1
#
_cell.length_a   1.000
_cell.length_b   1.000
_cell.length_c   1.000
_cell.angle_alpha   90.00
_cell.angle_beta   90.00
_cell.angle_gamma   90.00
#
_symmetry.space_group_name_H-M   'P 1'
#
loop_
_entity.id
_entity.type
_entity.pdbx_description
1 polymer ?
#
loop_
_entity_poly.entity_id
_entity_poly.type
_entity_poly.pdbx_seq_one_letter_code
_entity_poly.pdbx_strand_id
1 'polypeptide(L)'
;YQDAAVRDPVIITKNGRPRTVLLAYEDFVRLSKRDRRVERTAELGADEIATIEASEMDPGLDHLNEELPGTKSLTAKNAAG
;
A
#
# COMPACT_ATOMS: atom_id res chain seq x y z
N TYR A 1 -19.30 -20.84 -11.67
CA TYR A 1 -18.61 -19.53 -11.73
C TYR A 1 -18.76 -18.75 -10.45
N GLN A 2 -19.94 -18.70 -9.83
CA GLN A 2 -20.16 -17.94 -8.59
C GLN A 2 -19.31 -18.44 -7.42
N ASP A 3 -19.27 -19.76 -7.16
CA ASP A 3 -18.44 -20.32 -6.08
C ASP A 3 -16.93 -20.14 -6.28
N ALA A 4 -16.47 -20.13 -7.54
CA ALA A 4 -15.07 -19.89 -7.87
C ALA A 4 -14.67 -18.43 -7.59
N ALA A 5 -15.56 -17.48 -7.91
CA ALA A 5 -15.34 -16.05 -7.68
C ALA A 5 -15.28 -15.65 -6.19
N VAL A 6 -15.76 -16.52 -5.29
CA VAL A 6 -15.59 -16.36 -3.84
C VAL A 6 -14.14 -16.61 -3.41
N ARG A 7 -13.40 -17.46 -4.14
CA ARG A 7 -12.01 -17.81 -3.82
C ARG A 7 -11.00 -17.00 -4.63
N ASP A 8 -11.25 -16.86 -5.93
CA ASP A 8 -10.34 -16.20 -6.87
C ASP A 8 -11.12 -15.36 -7.91
N PRO A 9 -10.66 -14.16 -8.30
CA PRO A 9 -11.31 -13.36 -9.32
C PRO A 9 -11.42 -14.09 -10.68
N VAL A 10 -12.62 -14.09 -11.25
CA VAL A 10 -12.91 -14.75 -12.53
C VAL A 10 -12.99 -13.71 -13.65
N ILE A 11 -12.11 -13.84 -14.64
CA ILE A 11 -12.11 -12.97 -15.83
C ILE A 11 -13.15 -13.47 -16.83
N ILE A 12 -14.11 -12.62 -17.17
CA ILE A 12 -15.11 -12.86 -18.21
C ILE A 12 -14.63 -12.17 -19.49
N THR A 13 -14.39 -12.98 -20.52
CA THR A 13 -13.93 -12.53 -21.83
C THR A 13 -15.08 -12.48 -22.83
N LYS A 14 -14.97 -11.59 -23.82
CA LYS A 14 -15.83 -11.56 -25.02
C LYS A 14 -14.94 -11.42 -26.24
N ASN A 15 -15.10 -12.31 -27.23
CA ASN A 15 -14.28 -12.36 -28.44
C ASN A 15 -12.78 -12.45 -28.14
N GLY A 16 -12.39 -13.28 -27.15
CA GLY A 16 -11.00 -13.45 -26.74
C GLY A 16 -10.41 -12.28 -25.94
N ARG A 17 -11.17 -11.21 -25.70
CA ARG A 17 -10.71 -10.03 -24.95
C ARG A 17 -11.34 -9.98 -23.56
N PRO A 18 -10.56 -9.75 -22.48
CA PRO A 18 -11.10 -9.46 -21.15
C PRO A 18 -12.04 -8.26 -21.20
N ARG A 19 -13.22 -8.38 -20.59
CA ARG A 19 -14.22 -7.30 -20.56
C ARG A 19 -14.69 -6.95 -19.16
N THR A 20 -14.88 -7.95 -18.31
CA THR A 20 -15.36 -7.78 -16.94
C THR A 20 -14.72 -8.82 -16.02
N VAL A 21 -14.61 -8.50 -14.73
CA VAL A 21 -14.14 -9.43 -13.69
C VAL A 21 -15.28 -9.65 -12.70
N LEU A 22 -15.56 -10.90 -12.36
CA LEU A 22 -16.43 -11.27 -11.25
C LEU A 22 -15.56 -11.61 -10.04
N LEU A 23 -15.85 -11.00 -8.90
CA LEU A 23 -15.15 -11.22 -7.63
C LEU A 23 -16.16 -11.20 -6.47
N ALA A 24 -15.73 -11.68 -5.31
CA ALA A 24 -16.50 -11.59 -4.08
C ALA A 24 -16.89 -10.13 -3.78
N TYR A 25 -18.07 -9.95 -3.18
CA TYR A 25 -18.56 -8.61 -2.86
C TYR A 25 -17.64 -7.86 -1.87
N GLU A 26 -17.10 -8.55 -0.87
CA GLU A 26 -16.18 -7.97 0.10
C GLU A 26 -14.89 -7.44 -0.56
N ASP A 27 -14.34 -8.22 -1.50
CA ASP A 27 -13.19 -7.80 -2.30
C ASP A 27 -13.54 -6.63 -3.21
N PHE A 28 -14.75 -6.60 -3.79
CA PHE A 28 -15.21 -5.45 -4.56
C PHE A 28 -15.27 -4.20 -3.68
N VAL A 29 -15.88 -4.27 -2.50
CA VAL A 29 -15.92 -3.15 -1.56
C VAL A 29 -14.51 -2.71 -1.16
N ARG A 30 -13.61 -3.64 -0.86
CA ARG A 30 -12.21 -3.35 -0.50
C ARG A 30 -11.47 -2.65 -1.64
N LEU A 31 -11.60 -3.15 -2.87
CA LEU A 31 -10.92 -2.59 -4.05
C LEU A 31 -11.54 -1.28 -4.50
N SER A 32 -12.86 -1.12 -4.44
CA SER A 32 -13.56 0.13 -4.72
C SER A 32 -13.20 1.22 -3.71
N LYS A 33 -13.01 0.88 -2.44
CA LYS A 33 -12.50 1.81 -1.41
C LYS A 33 -11.03 2.18 -1.62
N ARG A 34 -10.29 1.41 -2.42
CA ARG A 34 -8.89 1.66 -2.74
C ARG A 34 -8.70 2.65 -3.88
N ASP A 35 -9.77 3.25 -4.39
CA ASP A 35 -9.71 4.52 -5.12
C ASP A 35 -9.25 5.60 -4.13
N ARG A 36 -7.92 5.64 -3.91
CA ARG A 36 -7.14 6.54 -3.05
C ARG A 36 -7.91 7.18 -1.89
N ARG A 37 -7.88 6.53 -0.72
CA ARG A 37 -8.23 7.20 0.54
C ARG A 37 -7.17 8.26 0.85
N VAL A 38 -7.48 9.52 0.51
CA VAL A 38 -6.67 10.69 0.82
C VAL A 38 -7.33 11.39 2.01
N GLU A 39 -6.77 11.18 3.20
CA GLU A 39 -7.15 11.95 4.38
C GLU A 39 -6.28 13.20 4.45
N ARG A 40 -6.83 14.32 4.94
CA ARG A 40 -5.99 15.51 5.17
C ARG A 40 -5.11 15.26 6.38
N THR A 41 -3.86 15.69 6.32
CA THR A 41 -2.96 15.62 7.48
C THR A 41 -3.51 16.36 8.71
N ALA A 42 -4.31 17.39 8.49
CA ALA A 42 -5.00 18.14 9.55
C ALA A 42 -6.13 17.35 10.25
N GLU A 43 -6.57 16.23 9.68
CA GLU A 43 -7.64 15.39 10.21
C GLU A 43 -7.10 14.18 10.98
N LEU A 44 -5.78 13.97 11.00
CA LEU A 44 -5.13 12.93 11.80
C LEU A 44 -5.26 13.25 13.29
N GLY A 45 -5.78 12.28 14.05
CA GLY A 45 -5.86 12.37 15.51
C GLY A 45 -4.49 12.26 16.18
N ALA A 46 -4.38 12.76 17.41
CA ALA A 46 -3.13 12.68 18.18
C ALA A 46 -2.63 11.23 18.36
N ASP A 47 -3.54 10.28 18.58
CA ASP A 47 -3.21 8.86 18.75
C ASP A 47 -2.65 8.23 17.46
N GLU A 48 -3.19 8.63 16.31
CA GLU A 48 -2.74 8.17 14.99
C GLU A 48 -1.35 8.73 14.69
N ILE A 49 -1.12 10.02 14.99
CA ILE A 49 0.19 10.66 14.87
C ILE A 49 1.22 9.95 15.75
N ALA A 50 0.91 9.72 17.02
CA ALA A 50 1.81 9.03 17.94
C ALA A 50 2.15 7.60 17.47
N THR A 51 1.17 6.90 16.88
CA THR A 51 1.39 5.56 16.31
C THR A 51 2.33 5.62 15.11
N ILE A 52 2.16 6.60 14.22
CA ILE A 52 3.04 6.78 13.06
C ILE A 52 4.46 7.15 13.50
N GLU A 53 4.61 8.02 14.50
CA GLU A 53 5.92 8.41 15.03
C GLU A 53 6.67 7.26 15.69
N ALA A 54 5.95 6.35 16.36
CA ALA A 54 6.52 5.16 16.98
C ALA A 54 6.74 4.00 15.98
N SER A 55 6.26 4.13 14.73
CA SER A 55 6.38 3.06 13.74
C SER A 55 7.80 3.00 13.17
N GLU A 56 8.39 1.82 13.18
CA GLU A 56 9.69 1.54 12.57
C GLU A 56 9.54 0.64 11.34
N MET A 57 10.45 0.79 10.38
CA MET A 57 10.51 -0.09 9.22
C MET A 57 10.98 -1.48 9.63
N ASP A 58 10.49 -2.51 8.97
CA ASP A 58 10.99 -3.88 9.17
C ASP A 58 12.50 -3.94 8.81
N PRO A 59 13.36 -4.48 9.69
CA PRO A 59 14.80 -4.60 9.42
C PRO A 59 15.14 -5.33 8.11
N GLY A 60 14.29 -6.26 7.66
CA GLY A 60 14.47 -6.94 6.37
C GLY A 60 14.38 -6.01 5.15
N LEU A 61 13.90 -4.78 5.35
CA LEU A 61 13.72 -3.77 4.32
C LEU A 61 14.79 -2.67 4.34
N ASP A 62 15.87 -2.83 5.14
CA ASP A 62 16.94 -1.84 5.25
C ASP A 62 17.58 -1.45 3.92
N HIS A 63 17.63 -2.38 2.95
CA HIS A 63 18.15 -2.15 1.60
C HIS A 63 17.41 -1.02 0.86
N LEU A 64 16.15 -0.71 1.21
CA LEU A 64 15.39 0.39 0.63
C LEU A 64 15.98 1.77 0.97
N ASN A 65 16.80 1.88 2.03
CA ASN A 65 17.50 3.12 2.34
C ASN A 65 18.52 3.51 1.27
N GLU A 66 19.03 2.54 0.49
CA GLU A 66 19.97 2.78 -0.61
C GLU A 66 19.29 3.51 -1.79
N GLU A 67 17.97 3.37 -1.90
CA GLU A 67 17.16 3.98 -2.96
C GLU A 67 16.85 5.47 -2.72
N LEU A 68 17.21 6.03 -1.57
CA LEU A 68 16.99 7.44 -1.24
C LEU A 68 18.01 8.33 -1.97
N PRO A 69 17.61 9.11 -3.00
CA PRO A 69 18.53 10.00 -3.70
C PRO A 69 18.96 11.12 -2.76
N GLY A 70 20.26 11.18 -2.44
CA GLY A 70 20.88 12.23 -1.63
C GLY A 70 21.36 11.82 -0.23
N THR A 71 21.11 10.59 0.22
CA THR A 71 21.45 10.15 1.60
C THR A 71 22.92 9.81 1.81
N LYS A 72 23.76 9.68 0.76
CA LYS A 72 25.22 9.46 0.91
C LYS A 72 25.93 10.54 1.75
N SER A 73 25.29 11.68 2.04
CA SER A 73 25.86 12.76 2.86
C SER A 73 25.48 12.72 4.35
N LEU A 74 24.47 11.98 4.81
CA LEU A 74 24.01 12.08 6.21
C LEU A 74 24.86 11.20 7.17
N THR A 75 25.36 10.07 6.71
CA THR A 75 26.25 9.20 7.51
C THR A 75 27.61 9.86 7.81
N ALA A 76 28.07 10.79 6.97
CA ALA A 76 29.35 11.48 7.16
C ALA A 76 29.30 12.64 8.19
N LYS A 77 28.11 13.14 8.56
CA LYS A 77 27.98 14.33 9.42
C LYS A 77 27.91 14.01 10.92
N ASN A 78 27.66 12.75 11.31
CA ASN A 78 27.55 12.35 12.71
C ASN A 78 28.83 11.70 13.28
N ALA A 79 29.92 11.66 12.49
CA ALA A 79 31.24 11.17 12.94
C ALA A 79 32.25 12.31 13.21
N ALA A 80 31.80 13.57 13.12
CA ALA A 80 32.59 14.77 13.44
C ALA A 80 31.73 15.70 14.29
N GLY A 81 31.62 15.37 15.58
CA GLY A 81 30.95 16.15 16.61
C GLY A 81 31.25 15.57 17.97
#